data_AF-A0A973T1Q7-F1
#
_entry.id   AF-A0A973T1Q7-F1
#
_cell.length_a   1.000
_cell.length_b   1.000
_cell.length_c   1.000
_cell.angle_alpha   90.00
_cell.angle_beta   90.00
_cell.angle_gamma   90.00
#
_symmetry.space_group_name_H-M   'P 1'
#
loop_
_entity.id
_entity.type
_entity.pdbx_description
1 polymer ?
#
loop_
_entity_poly.entity_id
_entity_poly.type
_entity_poly.pdbx_seq_one_letter_code
_entity_poly.pdbx_strand_id
1 'polypeptide(L)'
;MADAAPRIIDIAEHALSRPFPLRVRAWDGSEAGPPGAPALVFRRRRALRRIMWRPGELGLARAWVAGDLTVDGDLYDALDLLSGVLWDREERPA
;
A
#
# COMPACT_ATOMS: atom_id res chain seq x y z
N MET A 1 -1.72 -22.36 1.42
CA MET A 1 -1.30 -21.37 0.41
C MET A 1 -1.15 -20.04 1.13
N ALA A 2 -0.07 -19.29 0.90
CA ALA A 2 0.12 -18.01 1.57
C ALA A 2 -0.86 -16.97 0.99
N ASP A 3 -1.48 -16.19 1.86
CA ASP A 3 -2.49 -15.21 1.51
C ASP A 3 -2.06 -13.84 2.03
N ALA A 4 -0.96 -13.33 1.45
CA ALA A 4 -0.33 -12.11 1.92
C ALA A 4 -1.13 -10.86 1.57
N ALA A 5 -1.82 -10.81 0.43
CA ALA A 5 -2.54 -9.62 0.00
C ALA A 5 -3.67 -9.21 0.96
N PRO A 6 -4.59 -10.10 1.39
CA PRO A 6 -5.61 -9.75 2.39
C PRO A 6 -4.98 -9.29 3.71
N ARG A 7 -3.93 -9.96 4.17
CA ARG A 7 -3.23 -9.57 5.42
C ARG A 7 -2.58 -8.19 5.33
N ILE A 8 -2.06 -7.83 4.16
CA ILE A 8 -1.49 -6.48 3.94
C ILE A 8 -2.60 -5.44 4.01
N ILE A 9 -3.75 -5.71 3.39
CA ILE A 9 -4.94 -4.85 3.47
C ILE A 9 -5.39 -4.72 4.92
N ASP A 10 -5.57 -5.83 5.64
CA ASP A 10 -6.00 -5.80 7.04
C ASP A 10 -5.08 -4.91 7.89
N ILE A 11 -3.76 -5.07 7.76
CA ILE A 11 -2.77 -4.26 8.49
C ILE A 11 -2.86 -2.79 8.09
N ALA A 12 -3.00 -2.51 6.79
CA ALA A 12 -3.14 -1.14 6.29
C ALA A 12 -4.41 -0.48 6.83
N GLU A 13 -5.54 -1.16 6.79
CA GLU A 13 -6.82 -0.66 7.29
C GLU A 13 -6.79 -0.42 8.79
N HIS A 14 -6.21 -1.33 9.57
CA HIS A 14 -6.00 -1.14 11.01
C HIS A 14 -5.10 0.06 11.29
N ALA A 15 -4.03 0.22 10.52
CA ALA A 15 -3.15 1.38 10.67
C ALA A 15 -3.91 2.67 10.34
N LEU A 16 -4.64 2.72 9.22
CA LEU A 16 -5.31 3.91 8.70
C LEU A 16 -6.65 4.20 9.40
N SER A 17 -7.20 3.24 10.15
CA SER A 17 -8.56 3.28 10.71
C SER A 17 -9.63 3.58 9.65
N ARG A 18 -9.39 3.16 8.41
CA ARG A 18 -10.22 3.40 7.23
C ARG A 18 -10.02 2.27 6.20
N PRO A 19 -10.99 2.01 5.32
CA PRO A 19 -10.83 1.03 4.24
C PRO A 19 -9.66 1.37 3.32
N PHE A 20 -8.96 0.35 2.82
CA PHE A 20 -7.84 0.55 1.90
C PHE A 20 -8.37 0.66 0.46
N PRO A 21 -8.10 1.77 -0.26
CA PRO A 21 -8.82 2.08 -1.49
C PRO A 21 -8.25 1.40 -2.74
N LEU A 22 -7.09 0.75 -2.64
CA LEU A 22 -6.40 0.11 -3.76
C LEU A 22 -6.50 -1.41 -3.69
N ARG A 23 -6.37 -2.06 -4.85
CA ARG A 23 -6.06 -3.49 -4.87
C ARG A 23 -4.62 -3.70 -4.40
N VAL A 24 -4.35 -4.86 -3.84
CA VAL A 24 -3.00 -5.30 -3.45
C VAL A 24 -2.69 -6.61 -4.14
N ARG A 25 -1.54 -6.68 -4.81
CA ARG A 25 -0.95 -7.92 -5.31
C ARG A 25 0.33 -8.20 -4.55
N ALA A 26 0.41 -9.34 -3.88
CA ALA A 26 1.57 -9.71 -3.08
C ALA A 26 2.59 -10.56 -3.87
N TRP A 27 3.77 -10.74 -3.28
CA TRP A 27 4.88 -11.50 -3.87
C TRP A 27 4.59 -13.01 -4.00
N ASP A 28 3.58 -13.52 -3.31
CA ASP A 28 3.12 -14.91 -3.39
C ASP A 28 2.02 -15.11 -4.45
N GLY A 29 1.67 -14.06 -5.19
CA GLY A 29 0.63 -14.07 -6.22
C GLY A 29 -0.79 -13.86 -5.69
N SER A 30 -0.98 -13.74 -4.38
CA SER A 30 -2.30 -13.39 -3.82
C SER A 30 -2.71 -11.97 -4.21
N GLU A 31 -4.02 -11.77 -4.38
CA GLU A 31 -4.63 -10.48 -4.72
C GLU A 31 -5.85 -10.21 -3.83
N ALA A 32 -6.03 -8.96 -3.42
CA ALA A 32 -7.15 -8.52 -2.60
C ALA A 32 -7.50 -7.05 -2.86
N GLY A 33 -8.69 -6.61 -2.44
CA GLY A 33 -9.14 -5.22 -2.51
C GLY A 33 -10.27 -4.97 -3.53
N PRO A 34 -10.69 -3.70 -3.70
CA PRO A 34 -11.86 -3.35 -4.48
C PRO A 34 -11.70 -3.66 -5.98
N PRO A 35 -12.72 -4.23 -6.64
CA PRO A 35 -12.66 -4.52 -8.06
C PRO A 35 -12.56 -3.22 -8.88
N GLY A 36 -11.74 -3.25 -9.94
CA GLY A 36 -11.57 -2.10 -10.86
C GLY A 36 -10.63 -1.00 -10.36
N ALA A 37 -10.17 -1.04 -9.11
CA ALA A 37 -9.17 -0.09 -8.61
C ALA A 37 -7.76 -0.44 -9.12
N PRO A 38 -6.85 0.55 -9.26
CA PRO A 38 -5.44 0.28 -9.52
C PRO A 38 -4.84 -0.58 -8.41
N ALA A 39 -3.84 -1.40 -8.77
CA ALA A 39 -3.25 -2.39 -7.88
C ALA A 39 -1.85 -1.99 -7.42
N LEU A 40 -1.65 -1.98 -6.11
CA LEU A 40 -0.34 -1.85 -5.48
C LEU A 40 0.34 -3.22 -5.43
N VAL A 41 1.44 -3.37 -6.16
CA VAL A 41 2.12 -4.64 -6.37
C VAL A 41 3.41 -4.69 -5.55
N PHE A 42 3.41 -5.59 -4.55
CA PHE A 42 4.56 -5.88 -3.71
C PHE A 42 5.42 -6.96 -4.36
N ARG A 43 6.47 -6.56 -5.08
CA ARG A 43 7.36 -7.52 -5.75
C ARG A 43 8.19 -8.35 -4.77
N ARG A 44 8.48 -7.80 -3.58
CA ARG A 44 9.32 -8.47 -2.57
C ARG A 44 8.79 -8.20 -1.17
N ARG A 45 8.77 -9.24 -0.32
CA ARG A 45 8.34 -9.16 1.09
C ARG A 45 9.03 -8.06 1.90
N ARG A 46 10.27 -7.73 1.56
CA ARG A 46 11.05 -6.68 2.23
C ARG A 46 10.47 -5.27 2.05
N ALA A 47 9.60 -5.03 1.06
CA ALA A 47 8.98 -3.74 0.84
C ALA A 47 8.17 -3.30 2.09
N LEU A 48 7.44 -4.24 2.70
CA LEU A 48 6.68 -3.99 3.92
C LEU A 48 7.56 -3.50 5.07
N ARG A 49 8.73 -4.12 5.27
CA ARG A 49 9.67 -3.69 6.32
C ARG A 49 10.14 -2.26 6.09
N ARG A 50 10.37 -1.88 4.83
CA ARG A 50 10.80 -0.52 4.48
C ARG A 50 9.71 0.51 4.74
N ILE A 51 8.46 0.18 4.42
CA ILE A 51 7.30 1.03 4.67
C ILE A 51 7.08 1.19 6.18
N MET A 52 7.16 0.10 6.96
CA MET A 52 6.95 0.14 8.41
C MET A 52 8.02 0.94 9.17
N TRP A 53 9.27 1.00 8.68
CA TRP A 53 10.34 1.75 9.34
C TRP A 53 10.19 3.27 9.21
N ARG A 54 9.48 3.73 8.18
CA ARG A 54 9.21 5.14 7.90
C ARG A 54 7.76 5.21 7.38
N PRO A 55 6.76 5.09 8.29
CA PRO A 55 5.37 5.08 7.88
C PRO A 55 4.99 6.41 7.21
N GLY A 56 3.98 6.35 6.32
CA GLY A 56 3.55 7.49 5.50
C GLY A 56 4.07 7.41 4.06
N GLU A 57 3.86 8.50 3.31
CA GLU A 57 4.20 8.61 1.88
C GLU A 57 5.66 8.28 1.59
N LEU A 58 6.55 8.71 2.47
CA LEU A 58 7.99 8.55 2.29
C LEU A 58 8.43 7.08 2.37
N GLY A 59 7.70 6.23 3.10
CA GLY A 59 7.93 4.78 3.14
C GLY A 59 7.53 4.11 1.83
N LEU A 60 6.37 4.50 1.28
CA LEU A 60 5.87 4.03 0.00
C LEU A 60 6.77 4.48 -1.16
N ALA A 61 7.13 5.76 -1.20
CA ALA A 61 8.03 6.31 -2.22
C ALA A 61 9.39 5.60 -2.23
N ARG A 62 9.96 5.31 -1.06
CA ARG A 62 11.23 4.55 -0.97
C ARG A 62 11.13 3.09 -1.38
N ALA A 63 9.96 2.48 -1.22
CA ALA A 63 9.70 1.13 -1.72
C ALA A 63 9.51 1.12 -3.23
N TRP A 64 8.85 2.15 -3.78
CA TRP A 64 8.68 2.37 -5.22
C TRP A 64 10.01 2.58 -5.93
N VAL A 65 10.80 3.56 -5.50
CA VAL A 65 12.09 3.91 -6.11
C VAL A 65 13.07 2.73 -6.09
N ALA A 66 13.00 1.88 -5.07
CA ALA A 66 13.85 0.68 -4.99
C ALA A 66 13.33 -0.51 -5.80
N GLY A 67 12.19 -0.37 -6.47
CA GLY A 67 11.58 -1.42 -7.29
C GLY A 67 10.97 -2.56 -6.48
N ASP A 68 10.81 -2.39 -5.16
CA ASP A 68 10.18 -3.37 -4.27
C ASP A 68 8.64 -3.25 -4.29
N LEU A 69 8.14 -2.10 -4.71
CA LEU A 69 6.73 -1.73 -4.87
C LEU A 69 6.52 -1.14 -6.26
N THR A 70 5.41 -1.44 -6.90
CA THR A 70 4.97 -0.80 -8.15
C THR A 70 3.45 -0.67 -8.15
N VAL A 71 2.90 0.03 -9.13
CA VAL A 71 1.46 0.13 -9.38
C VAL A 71 1.21 -0.52 -10.73
N ASP A 72 0.10 -1.26 -10.79
CA ASP A 72 -0.48 -1.83 -12.00
C ASP A 72 -1.83 -1.12 -12.23
N GLY A 73 -1.91 -0.35 -13.32
CA GLY A 73 -2.95 0.64 -13.58
C GLY A 73 -2.38 2.06 -13.72
N ASP A 74 -3.26 3.07 -13.71
CA ASP A 74 -2.86 4.47 -13.73
C ASP A 74 -2.26 4.88 -12.37
N LEU A 75 -1.07 5.48 -12.40
CA LEU A 75 -0.35 5.91 -11.20
C LEU A 75 -1.04 7.10 -10.53
N TYR A 76 -1.56 8.04 -11.31
CA TYR A 76 -2.21 9.23 -10.78
C TYR A 76 -3.54 8.85 -10.12
N ASP A 77 -4.33 7.95 -10.73
CA ASP A 77 -5.53 7.41 -10.08
C ASP A 77 -5.19 6.72 -8.75
N ALA A 78 -4.09 5.97 -8.71
CA ALA A 78 -3.64 5.32 -7.47
C ALA A 78 -3.23 6.33 -6.39
N LEU A 79 -2.55 7.41 -6.78
CA LEU A 79 -2.15 8.49 -5.89
C LEU A 79 -3.37 9.28 -5.38
N ASP A 80 -4.34 9.58 -6.24
CA ASP A 80 -5.59 10.26 -5.89
C ASP A 80 -6.43 9.44 -4.91
N LEU A 81 -6.46 8.13 -5.05
CA LEU A 81 -7.13 7.24 -4.09
C LEU A 81 -6.37 7.17 -2.75
N LEU A 82 -5.04 7.08 -2.78
CA LEU A 82 -4.23 7.12 -1.56
C LEU A 82 -4.29 8.50 -0.87
N SER A 83 -4.53 9.56 -1.65
CA SER A 83 -4.76 10.96 -1.28
C SER A 83 -5.63 11.12 -0.06
N GLY A 84 -6.85 10.58 -0.17
CA GLY A 84 -7.86 10.70 0.87
C GLY A 84 -7.55 9.91 2.15
N VAL A 85 -6.49 9.09 2.19
CA VAL A 85 -6.24 8.16 3.30
C VAL A 85 -4.90 8.40 4.00
N LEU A 86 -3.85 8.81 3.28
CA LEU A 86 -2.51 9.02 3.87
C LEU A 86 -2.30 10.44 4.42
N TRP A 87 -2.84 11.47 3.75
CA TRP A 87 -2.59 12.87 4.07
C TRP A 87 -3.31 13.36 5.33
N ASP A 88 -4.31 12.62 5.82
CA ASP A 88 -5.06 12.94 7.04
C ASP A 88 -4.28 12.61 8.34
N ARG A 89 -3.08 12.03 8.25
CA ARG A 89 -2.24 11.65 9.41
C ARG A 89 -1.11 12.63 9.73
N GLU A 90 -0.80 13.62 8.89
CA GLU A 90 0.37 14.50 9.10
C GLU A 90 0.21 15.48 10.29
N GLU A 91 -0.97 15.63 10.89
CA GLU A 91 -1.19 16.55 12.03
C GLU A 91 -1.13 15.89 13.42
N ARG A 92 -0.05 15.19 13.76
CA ARG A 92 0.24 14.93 15.18
C ARG A 92 1.66 15.36 15.53
N PRO A 93 1.87 16.64 15.96
CA PRO A 93 3.11 17.01 16.63
C PRO A 93 3.20 16.22 17.93
N ALA A 94 4.43 15.77 18.24
CA ALA A 94 4.78 15.13 19.51
C ALA A 94 4.79 16.15 20.65
#